data_AF-A0A7S8HDN1-F1
#
_entry.id   AF-A0A7S8HDN1-F1
#
_cell.length_a   1.000
_cell.length_b   1.000
_cell.length_c   1.000
_cell.angle_alpha   90.00
_cell.angle_beta   90.00
_cell.angle_gamma   90.00
#
_symmetry.space_group_name_H-M   'P 1'
#
loop_
_entity.id
_entity.type
_entity.pdbx_description
1 polymer ?
#
loop_
_entity_poly.entity_id
_entity_poly.type
_entity_poly.pdbx_seq_one_letter_code
_entity_poly.pdbx_strand_id
1 'polypeptide(L)'
;MRLRFLFAALASLTLWAGAPASPALAQSAPQAGAQQARPQFQQVKLTADGAKSAIDAFLAVREKYGDDPFGGKKVTADQLKDSETGRGILDILAEHGYDDPDLWSRTIQSVGFAYGAAQDDNLADARKSLAEVENDKSIPDSVKQQMITMLKGIIPSENNMEVLKALQSDAKYKTAMDSLYTPKAQQKPQN
;
A
#
# COMPACT_ATOMS: atom_id res chain seq x y z
N MET A 1 -12.22 20.36 -1.72
CA MET A 1 -12.25 18.92 -2.07
C MET A 1 -11.14 18.65 -3.07
N ARG A 2 -9.95 18.24 -2.61
CA ARG A 2 -8.80 17.90 -3.47
C ARG A 2 -8.11 16.67 -2.90
N LEU A 3 -8.66 15.50 -3.21
CA LEU A 3 -7.97 14.22 -3.13
C LEU A 3 -6.80 14.28 -4.12
N ARG A 4 -5.57 14.36 -3.65
CA ARG A 4 -4.37 14.36 -4.50
C ARG A 4 -3.38 13.31 -3.99
N PHE A 5 -3.36 12.20 -4.72
CA PHE A 5 -2.25 11.26 -4.87
C PHE A 5 -1.89 10.38 -3.65
N LEU A 6 -2.74 9.39 -3.38
CA LEU A 6 -2.27 8.12 -2.80
C LEU A 6 -1.48 7.37 -3.90
N PHE A 7 -0.16 7.30 -3.71
CA PHE A 7 0.79 6.36 -4.28
C PHE A 7 0.42 5.71 -5.63
N ALA A 8 0.85 6.36 -6.71
CA ALA A 8 1.00 5.74 -8.02
C ALA A 8 2.18 4.76 -8.00
N ALA A 9 1.98 3.55 -7.45
CA ALA A 9 2.77 2.35 -7.75
C ALA A 9 2.18 1.09 -7.07
N LEU A 10 0.88 0.82 -7.17
CA LEU A 10 0.28 -0.54 -7.02
C LEU A 10 -1.24 -0.52 -7.25
N ALA A 11 -1.70 0.04 -8.38
CA ALA A 11 -3.12 -0.05 -8.76
C ALA A 11 -3.36 0.11 -10.28
N SER A 12 -2.66 -0.66 -11.13
CA SER A 12 -3.06 -0.78 -12.54
C SER A 12 -4.22 -1.78 -12.67
N LEU A 13 -5.45 -1.37 -12.34
CA LEU A 13 -6.67 -2.10 -12.67
C LEU A 13 -7.66 -1.11 -13.29
N THR A 14 -7.56 -0.92 -14.59
CA THR A 14 -8.62 -0.33 -15.40
C THR A 14 -8.91 -1.24 -16.57
N LEU A 15 -10.15 -1.75 -16.56
CA LEU A 15 -10.76 -2.58 -17.60
C LEU A 15 -10.90 -1.76 -18.89
N TRP A 16 -10.53 -2.36 -20.03
CA TRP A 16 -11.13 -2.02 -21.31
C TRP A 16 -12.07 -3.17 -21.68
N ALA A 17 -13.37 -2.96 -21.52
CA ALA A 17 -14.37 -3.71 -22.25
C ALA A 17 -14.87 -2.79 -23.37
N GLY A 18 -14.58 -3.16 -24.61
CA GLY A 18 -15.20 -2.55 -25.78
C GLY A 18 -16.70 -2.80 -25.74
N ALA A 19 -17.48 -1.73 -25.92
CA ALA A 19 -18.90 -1.81 -26.25
C ALA A 19 -19.06 -2.30 -27.71
N PRO A 20 -20.24 -2.80 -28.13
CA PRO A 20 -21.34 -1.86 -28.42
C PRO A 20 -22.76 -2.38 -28.12
N ALA A 21 -23.66 -1.47 -27.72
CA ALA A 21 -25.03 -1.28 -28.25
C ALA A 21 -25.95 -0.61 -27.20
N SER A 22 -26.44 0.58 -27.53
CA SER A 22 -27.58 1.26 -26.88
C SER A 22 -28.92 0.78 -27.49
N PRO A 23 -30.12 1.26 -27.08
CA PRO A 23 -30.61 1.75 -25.78
C PRO A 23 -31.96 1.09 -25.36
N ALA A 24 -32.28 0.94 -24.07
CA ALA A 24 -33.67 0.97 -23.59
C ALA A 24 -33.75 1.09 -22.07
N LEU A 25 -34.64 1.95 -21.61
CA LEU A 25 -34.97 2.26 -20.23
C LEU A 25 -35.46 1.03 -19.46
N ALA A 26 -34.79 0.68 -18.38
CA ALA A 26 -35.39 -0.06 -17.27
C ALA A 26 -34.70 0.35 -15.97
N GLN A 27 -35.44 1.09 -15.14
CA GLN A 27 -35.12 1.31 -13.73
C GLN A 27 -34.82 -0.04 -13.09
N SER A 28 -33.56 -0.25 -12.75
CA SER A 28 -33.13 -1.32 -11.86
C SER A 28 -32.38 -0.62 -10.74
N ALA A 29 -32.93 -0.71 -9.52
CA ALA A 29 -32.20 -0.45 -8.29
C ALA A 29 -30.78 -1.02 -8.42
N PRO A 30 -29.72 -0.39 -7.89
CA PRO A 30 -28.38 -0.95 -7.98
C PRO A 30 -28.41 -2.33 -7.31
N GLN A 31 -28.45 -3.35 -8.16
CA GLN A 31 -28.37 -4.74 -7.78
C GLN A 31 -27.07 -4.89 -7.01
N ALA A 32 -27.16 -5.54 -5.86
CA ALA A 32 -26.05 -6.13 -5.14
C ALA A 32 -25.37 -7.18 -6.04
N GLY A 33 -24.64 -6.70 -7.04
CA GLY A 33 -24.02 -7.47 -8.11
C GLY A 33 -22.61 -6.96 -8.32
N ALA A 34 -21.67 -7.91 -8.29
CA ALA A 34 -20.23 -7.68 -8.31
C ALA A 34 -19.74 -6.82 -7.15
N GLN A 35 -19.65 -7.46 -5.98
CA GLN A 35 -18.69 -7.10 -4.95
C GLN A 35 -17.29 -7.21 -5.58
N GLN A 36 -16.89 -6.16 -6.31
CA GLN A 36 -15.51 -5.94 -6.68
C GLN A 36 -14.74 -6.08 -5.37
N ALA A 37 -13.90 -7.11 -5.27
CA ALA A 37 -13.05 -7.33 -4.11
C ALA A 37 -12.16 -6.10 -3.97
N ARG A 38 -12.64 -5.11 -3.20
CA ARG A 38 -11.88 -3.90 -2.92
C ARG A 38 -10.62 -4.37 -2.18
N PRO A 39 -9.45 -3.82 -2.52
CA PRO A 39 -8.20 -4.23 -1.88
C PRO A 39 -8.36 -4.12 -0.36
N GLN A 40 -8.27 -5.25 0.32
CA GLN A 40 -8.20 -5.28 1.77
C GLN A 40 -6.74 -5.08 2.15
N PHE A 41 -6.41 -3.86 2.57
CA PHE A 41 -5.09 -3.55 3.08
C PHE A 41 -4.93 -4.21 4.45
N GLN A 42 -4.03 -5.17 4.54
CA GLN A 42 -3.68 -5.82 5.80
C GLN A 42 -2.31 -5.31 6.24
N GLN A 43 -2.31 -4.34 7.14
CA GLN A 43 -1.10 -3.90 7.81
C GLN A 43 -0.63 -4.95 8.82
N VAL A 44 0.69 -5.09 8.93
CA VAL A 44 1.31 -5.86 10.00
C VAL A 44 1.71 -4.92 11.14
N LYS A 45 1.79 -5.48 12.36
CA LYS A 45 2.44 -4.79 13.47
C LYS A 45 3.94 -4.72 13.17
N LEU A 46 4.46 -3.52 12.95
CA LEU A 46 5.88 -3.32 12.67
C LEU A 46 6.73 -3.56 13.92
N THR A 47 7.92 -4.09 13.70
CA THR A 47 9.06 -4.02 14.62
C THR A 47 10.15 -3.16 13.99
N ALA A 48 11.06 -2.60 14.79
CA ALA A 48 12.16 -1.79 14.25
C ALA A 48 13.03 -2.61 13.28
N ASP A 49 13.46 -3.80 13.69
CA ASP A 49 14.31 -4.66 12.86
C ASP A 49 13.58 -5.17 11.62
N GLY A 50 12.30 -5.54 11.73
CA GLY A 50 11.49 -5.94 10.58
C GLY A 50 11.32 -4.82 9.58
N ALA A 51 11.05 -3.59 10.03
CA ALA A 51 10.92 -2.47 9.12
C ALA A 51 12.26 -2.10 8.44
N LYS A 52 13.37 -2.13 9.19
CA LYS A 52 14.72 -1.93 8.64
C LYS A 52 15.05 -3.00 7.58
N SER A 53 14.82 -4.27 7.90
CA SER A 53 15.09 -5.37 6.98
C SER A 53 14.24 -5.30 5.71
N ALA A 54 12.94 -4.97 5.83
CA ALA A 54 12.08 -4.78 4.67
C ALA A 54 12.58 -3.67 3.73
N ILE A 55 13.03 -2.55 4.31
CA ILE A 55 13.61 -1.43 3.56
C ILE A 55 14.92 -1.86 2.88
N ASP A 56 15.82 -2.51 3.62
CA ASP A 56 17.10 -2.95 3.09
C ASP A 56 16.91 -3.97 1.95
N ALA A 57 15.99 -4.93 2.10
CA ALA A 57 15.63 -5.88 1.04
C ALA A 57 15.06 -5.18 -0.20
N PHE A 58 14.20 -4.18 -0.02
CA PHE A 58 13.68 -3.40 -1.13
C PHE A 58 14.80 -2.67 -1.88
N LEU A 59 15.73 -2.05 -1.15
CA LEU A 59 16.87 -1.35 -1.74
C LEU A 59 17.78 -2.30 -2.51
N ALA A 60 18.05 -3.50 -1.99
CA ALA A 60 18.83 -4.52 -2.68
C ALA A 60 18.16 -5.00 -3.99
N VAL A 61 16.84 -5.22 -3.96
CA VAL A 61 16.06 -5.54 -5.17
C VAL A 61 16.16 -4.40 -6.19
N ARG A 62 15.97 -3.15 -5.76
CA ARG A 62 16.07 -1.97 -6.61
C ARG A 62 17.48 -1.80 -7.20
N GLU A 63 18.51 -2.04 -6.41
CA GLU A 63 19.90 -1.94 -6.87
C GLU A 63 20.20 -2.96 -7.97
N LYS A 64 19.75 -4.21 -7.80
CA LYS A 64 20.05 -5.29 -8.74
C LYS A 64 19.17 -5.28 -9.99
N TYR A 65 17.88 -4.95 -9.84
CA TYR A 65 16.88 -5.12 -10.90
C TYR A 65 16.19 -3.81 -11.33
N GLY A 66 16.52 -2.68 -10.69
CA GLY A 66 15.90 -1.37 -10.96
C GLY A 66 14.55 -1.17 -10.28
N ASP A 67 13.91 -0.03 -10.58
CA ASP A 67 12.61 0.37 -9.99
C ASP A 67 11.42 -0.45 -10.53
N ASP A 68 11.57 -1.11 -11.68
CA ASP A 68 10.52 -1.86 -12.35
C ASP A 68 11.06 -3.19 -12.93
N PRO A 69 11.35 -4.18 -12.06
CA PRO A 69 11.98 -5.44 -12.44
C PRO A 69 11.14 -6.27 -13.44
N PHE A 70 9.85 -5.97 -13.59
CA PHE A 70 8.92 -6.70 -14.45
C PHE A 70 8.32 -5.87 -15.59
N GLY A 71 8.81 -4.64 -15.80
CA GLY A 71 8.34 -3.77 -16.90
C GLY A 71 6.83 -3.48 -16.84
N GLY A 72 6.30 -3.22 -15.65
CA GLY A 72 4.90 -2.89 -15.40
C GLY A 72 3.96 -4.09 -15.34
N LYS A 73 4.47 -5.32 -15.54
CA LYS A 73 3.69 -6.54 -15.34
C LYS A 73 3.44 -6.76 -13.86
N LYS A 74 2.18 -7.06 -13.51
CA LYS A 74 1.83 -7.50 -12.17
C LYS A 74 2.23 -8.96 -12.00
N VAL A 75 3.09 -9.23 -11.02
CA VAL A 75 3.56 -10.56 -10.66
C VAL A 75 3.14 -10.83 -9.22
N THR A 76 2.44 -11.93 -9.00
CA THR A 76 2.06 -12.39 -7.66
C THR A 76 3.24 -13.09 -6.98
N ALA A 77 3.20 -13.23 -5.65
CA ALA A 77 4.20 -13.98 -4.89
C ALA A 77 4.49 -15.36 -5.48
N ASP A 78 3.43 -16.12 -5.82
CA ASP A 78 3.55 -17.45 -6.41
C ASP A 78 4.22 -17.45 -7.79
N GLN A 79 4.05 -16.38 -8.57
CA GLN A 79 4.61 -16.27 -9.93
C GLN A 79 6.09 -15.85 -9.93
N LEU A 80 6.65 -15.40 -8.80
CA LEU A 80 8.06 -15.03 -8.72
C LEU A 80 8.97 -16.22 -9.09
N LYS A 81 8.61 -17.43 -8.69
CA LYS A 81 9.41 -18.64 -8.95
C LYS A 81 9.54 -19.00 -10.44
N ASP A 82 8.66 -18.46 -11.29
CA ASP A 82 8.55 -18.83 -12.70
C ASP A 82 9.59 -18.13 -13.59
N SER A 83 10.33 -17.14 -13.07
CA SER A 83 11.34 -16.38 -13.82
C SER A 83 12.67 -16.30 -13.08
N GLU A 84 13.77 -16.08 -13.82
CA GLU A 84 15.09 -15.88 -13.22
C GLU A 84 15.13 -14.63 -12.34
N THR A 85 14.56 -13.52 -12.83
CA THR A 85 14.40 -12.28 -12.05
C THR A 85 13.61 -12.52 -10.76
N GLY A 86 12.47 -13.19 -10.84
CA GLY A 86 11.63 -13.43 -9.67
C GLY A 86 12.28 -14.36 -8.65
N ARG A 87 12.99 -15.42 -9.09
CA ARG A 87 13.79 -16.25 -8.18
C ARG A 87 14.91 -15.47 -7.50
N GLY A 88 15.63 -14.64 -8.24
CA GLY A 88 16.67 -13.81 -7.64
C GLY A 88 16.13 -12.73 -6.69
N ILE A 89 14.88 -12.28 -6.86
CA ILE A 89 14.18 -11.46 -5.85
C ILE A 89 13.88 -12.31 -4.61
N LEU A 90 13.36 -13.53 -4.76
CA LEU A 90 13.11 -14.43 -3.62
C LEU A 90 14.40 -14.71 -2.83
N ASP A 91 15.53 -14.90 -3.50
CA ASP A 91 16.82 -15.10 -2.83
C ASP A 91 17.22 -13.88 -1.98
N ILE A 92 17.08 -12.66 -2.53
CA ILE A 92 17.33 -11.42 -1.77
C ILE A 92 16.37 -11.33 -0.57
N LEU A 93 15.08 -11.61 -0.76
CA LEU A 93 14.13 -11.57 0.35
C LEU A 93 14.54 -12.55 1.46
N ALA A 94 14.96 -13.76 1.12
CA ALA A 94 15.43 -14.76 2.08
C ALA A 94 16.72 -14.32 2.80
N GLU A 95 17.68 -13.69 2.11
CA GLU A 95 18.89 -13.11 2.73
C GLU A 95 18.57 -12.05 3.79
N HIS A 96 17.42 -11.37 3.63
CA HIS A 96 16.89 -10.39 4.58
C HIS A 96 15.88 -10.98 5.57
N GLY A 97 15.76 -12.31 5.66
CA GLY A 97 14.91 -13.01 6.62
C GLY A 97 13.43 -13.09 6.24
N TYR A 98 13.10 -12.97 4.95
CA TYR A 98 11.76 -13.12 4.43
C TYR A 98 11.63 -14.37 3.56
N ASP A 99 11.20 -15.48 4.18
CA ASP A 99 10.80 -16.70 3.47
C ASP A 99 9.41 -16.55 2.81
N ASP A 100 8.60 -15.61 3.30
CA ASP A 100 7.28 -15.26 2.75
C ASP A 100 7.33 -13.89 2.06
N PRO A 101 7.29 -13.82 0.71
CA PRO A 101 7.26 -12.56 -0.03
C PRO A 101 5.99 -11.74 0.23
N ASP A 102 4.86 -12.36 0.60
CA ASP A 102 3.65 -11.62 0.97
C ASP A 102 3.81 -10.94 2.33
N LEU A 103 4.49 -11.58 3.29
CA LEU A 103 4.86 -10.95 4.56
C LEU A 103 5.79 -9.76 4.35
N TRP A 104 6.80 -9.90 3.50
CA TRP A 104 7.65 -8.78 3.12
C TRP A 104 6.83 -7.63 2.52
N SER A 105 5.98 -7.94 1.54
CA SER A 105 5.11 -6.97 0.87
C SER A 105 4.22 -6.20 1.85
N ARG A 106 3.57 -6.91 2.78
CA ARG A 106 2.76 -6.29 3.84
C ARG A 106 3.60 -5.45 4.80
N THR A 107 4.81 -5.88 5.13
CA THR A 107 5.75 -5.13 5.99
C THR A 107 6.14 -3.81 5.34
N ILE A 108 6.65 -3.83 4.10
CA ILE A 108 7.08 -2.61 3.40
C ILE A 108 5.90 -1.68 3.08
N GLN A 109 4.71 -2.23 2.82
CA GLN A 109 3.48 -1.45 2.68
C GLN A 109 3.08 -0.77 4.00
N SER A 110 3.20 -1.46 5.14
CA SER A 110 2.91 -0.88 6.46
C SER A 110 3.85 0.27 6.82
N VAL A 111 5.13 0.16 6.44
CA VAL A 111 6.09 1.27 6.53
C VAL A 111 5.63 2.46 5.67
N GLY A 112 5.23 2.20 4.42
CA GLY A 112 4.73 3.23 3.52
C GLY A 112 3.49 3.96 4.04
N PHE A 113 2.52 3.23 4.61
CA PHE A 113 1.35 3.85 5.25
C PHE A 113 1.72 4.72 6.44
N ALA A 114 2.60 4.23 7.33
CA ALA A 114 3.10 5.03 8.45
C ALA A 114 3.79 6.30 7.96
N TYR A 115 4.70 6.16 6.98
CA TYR A 115 5.43 7.29 6.41
C TYR A 115 4.49 8.33 5.79
N GLY A 116 3.55 7.91 4.94
CA GLY A 116 2.57 8.81 4.32
C GLY A 116 1.70 9.53 5.36
N ALA A 117 1.25 8.80 6.39
CA ALA A 117 0.47 9.37 7.48
C ALA A 117 1.23 10.36 8.37
N ALA A 118 2.57 10.33 8.36
CA ALA A 118 3.40 11.28 9.09
C ALA A 118 3.73 12.54 8.27
N GLN A 119 3.65 12.46 6.93
CA GLN A 119 3.92 13.60 6.04
C GLN A 119 2.70 14.49 5.83
N ASP A 120 1.49 13.90 5.87
CA ASP A 120 0.24 14.62 5.65
C ASP A 120 -0.66 14.61 6.90
N ASP A 121 -1.44 15.69 7.11
CA ASP A 121 -2.55 15.75 8.08
C ASP A 121 -3.70 14.76 7.77
N ASN A 122 -3.59 13.99 6.68
CA ASN A 122 -4.55 12.99 6.23
C ASN A 122 -4.86 11.92 7.28
N LEU A 123 -3.99 11.69 8.25
CA LEU A 123 -4.24 10.75 9.35
C LEU A 123 -5.38 11.23 10.26
N ALA A 124 -5.45 12.53 10.55
CA ALA A 124 -6.51 13.10 11.37
C ALA A 124 -7.86 12.99 10.64
N ASP A 125 -7.89 13.29 9.35
CA ASP A 125 -9.08 13.15 8.51
C ASP A 125 -9.54 11.69 8.40
N ALA A 126 -8.62 10.74 8.20
CA ALA A 126 -8.96 9.32 8.15
C ALA A 126 -9.54 8.82 9.48
N ARG A 127 -8.98 9.25 10.62
CA ARG A 127 -9.51 8.94 11.96
C ARG A 127 -10.88 9.56 12.19
N LYS A 128 -11.09 10.79 11.73
CA LYS A 128 -12.38 11.46 11.79
C LYS A 128 -13.43 10.71 10.97
N SER A 129 -13.12 10.36 9.73
CA SER A 129 -14.03 9.55 8.88
C SER A 129 -14.34 8.19 9.49
N LEU A 130 -13.37 7.55 10.15
CA LEU A 130 -13.63 6.30 10.88
C LEU A 130 -14.65 6.51 12.01
N ALA A 131 -14.45 7.54 12.83
CA ALA A 131 -15.38 7.87 13.92
C ALA A 131 -16.78 8.24 13.40
N GLU A 132 -16.87 8.97 12.28
CA GLU A 132 -18.15 9.30 11.63
C GLU A 132 -18.89 8.03 11.20
N VAL A 133 -18.20 7.11 10.52
CA VAL A 133 -18.78 5.83 10.05
C VAL A 133 -19.21 4.94 11.22
N GLU A 134 -18.40 4.85 12.28
CA GLU A 134 -18.73 4.05 13.47
C GLU A 134 -20.03 4.53 14.15
N ASN A 135 -20.25 5.85 14.19
CA ASN A 135 -21.40 6.45 14.85
C ASN A 135 -22.64 6.65 13.95
N ASP A 136 -22.50 6.51 12.63
CA ASP A 136 -23.60 6.74 11.70
C ASP A 136 -24.64 5.60 11.75
N LYS A 137 -25.83 5.89 12.29
CA LYS A 137 -26.93 4.93 12.40
C LYS A 137 -27.72 4.75 11.09
N SER A 138 -27.46 5.57 10.08
CA SER A 138 -28.13 5.50 8.79
C SER A 138 -27.48 4.51 7.82
N ILE A 139 -26.23 4.11 8.09
CA ILE A 139 -25.49 3.15 7.26
C ILE A 139 -25.85 1.72 7.69
N PRO A 140 -26.25 0.83 6.76
CA PRO A 140 -26.44 -0.58 7.05
C PRO A 140 -25.18 -1.23 7.64
N ASP A 141 -25.33 -2.10 8.64
CA ASP A 141 -24.20 -2.68 9.39
C ASP A 141 -23.17 -3.38 8.49
N SER A 142 -23.60 -4.10 7.46
CA SER A 142 -22.70 -4.78 6.52
C SER A 142 -21.82 -3.80 5.73
N VAL A 143 -22.38 -2.66 5.33
CA VAL A 143 -21.66 -1.59 4.63
C VAL A 143 -20.73 -0.86 5.59
N LYS A 144 -21.20 -0.58 6.80
CA LYS A 144 -20.41 0.05 7.87
C LYS A 144 -19.17 -0.76 8.19
N GLN A 145 -19.30 -2.08 8.39
CA GLN A 145 -18.17 -2.96 8.68
C GLN A 145 -17.14 -2.98 7.56
N GLN A 146 -17.58 -2.95 6.30
CA GLN A 146 -16.67 -2.85 5.15
C GLN A 146 -15.90 -1.53 5.15
N MET A 147 -16.59 -0.40 5.41
CA MET A 147 -15.97 0.92 5.48
C MET A 147 -14.96 1.01 6.63
N ILE A 148 -15.32 0.51 7.82
CA ILE A 148 -14.43 0.43 8.97
C ILE A 148 -13.19 -0.40 8.64
N THR A 149 -13.37 -1.56 8.01
CA THR A 149 -12.26 -2.45 7.63
C THR A 149 -11.29 -1.77 6.67
N MET A 150 -11.80 -1.07 5.64
CA MET A 150 -10.96 -0.34 4.70
C MET A 150 -10.19 0.81 5.37
N LEU A 151 -10.88 1.61 6.20
CA LEU A 151 -10.27 2.74 6.90
C LEU A 151 -9.20 2.27 7.90
N LYS A 152 -9.50 1.24 8.69
CA LYS A 152 -8.52 0.63 9.61
C LYS A 152 -7.35 -0.01 8.86
N GLY A 153 -7.59 -0.50 7.64
CA GLY A 153 -6.55 -1.07 6.78
C GLY A 153 -5.48 -0.05 6.34
N ILE A 154 -5.82 1.24 6.25
CA ILE A 154 -4.88 2.29 5.82
C ILE A 154 -4.40 3.20 6.95
N ILE A 155 -5.14 3.29 8.05
CA ILE A 155 -4.73 4.06 9.24
C ILE A 155 -3.64 3.28 9.97
N PRO A 156 -2.42 3.80 10.10
CA PRO A 156 -1.36 3.11 10.83
C PRO A 156 -1.70 3.01 12.32
N SER A 157 -1.32 1.89 12.94
CA SER A 157 -1.40 1.74 14.39
C SER A 157 -0.43 2.68 15.10
N GLU A 158 -0.69 2.98 16.37
CA GLU A 158 0.24 3.77 17.21
C GLU A 158 1.63 3.14 17.26
N ASN A 159 1.70 1.82 17.41
CA ASN A 159 2.95 1.06 17.32
C ASN A 159 3.70 1.31 15.99
N ASN A 160 3.00 1.28 14.86
CA ASN A 160 3.64 1.50 13.55
C ASN A 160 4.16 2.94 13.42
N MET A 161 3.45 3.91 14.02
CA MET A 161 3.92 5.29 14.10
C MET A 161 5.15 5.45 15.01
N GLU A 162 5.23 4.71 16.11
CA GLU A 162 6.41 4.70 16.98
C GLU A 162 7.63 4.10 16.29
N VAL A 163 7.46 2.97 15.59
CA VAL A 163 8.52 2.37 14.79
C VAL A 163 9.00 3.34 13.71
N LEU A 164 8.09 4.04 13.03
CA LEU A 164 8.46 5.07 12.05
C LEU A 164 9.33 6.18 12.67
N LYS A 165 8.96 6.69 13.85
CA LYS A 165 9.77 7.72 14.54
C LYS A 165 11.18 7.22 14.83
N ALA A 166 11.31 5.96 15.23
CA ALA A 166 12.61 5.34 15.46
C ALA A 166 13.42 5.25 14.15
N LEU A 167 12.80 4.88 13.03
CA LEU A 167 13.44 4.85 11.70
C LEU A 167 13.85 6.24 11.22
N GLN A 168 13.02 7.26 11.45
CA GLN A 168 13.30 8.65 11.07
C GLN A 168 14.45 9.27 11.87
N SER A 169 14.70 8.76 13.07
CA SER A 169 15.83 9.16 13.92
C SER A 169 17.17 8.59 13.44
N ASP A 170 17.13 7.57 12.58
CA ASP A 170 18.31 6.98 11.94
C ASP A 170 18.49 7.58 10.54
N ALA A 171 19.61 8.27 10.31
CA ALA A 171 19.86 8.99 9.06
C ALA A 171 19.82 8.09 7.81
N LYS A 172 20.28 6.83 7.93
CA LYS A 172 20.26 5.86 6.82
C LYS A 172 18.81 5.59 6.41
N TYR A 173 17.98 5.20 7.37
CA TYR A 173 16.60 4.80 7.10
C TYR A 173 15.70 5.99 6.78
N LYS A 174 15.95 7.16 7.37
CA LYS A 174 15.30 8.40 6.95
C LYS A 174 15.54 8.67 5.47
N THR A 175 16.81 8.66 5.03
CA THR A 175 17.17 8.91 3.63
C THR A 175 16.57 7.86 2.69
N ALA A 176 16.60 6.59 3.10
CA ALA A 176 15.98 5.50 2.35
C ALA A 176 14.48 5.72 2.17
N MET A 177 13.74 6.02 3.24
CA MET A 177 12.30 6.29 3.17
C MET A 177 11.98 7.53 2.33
N ASP A 178 12.77 8.60 2.46
CA ASP A 178 12.62 9.80 1.62
C ASP A 178 12.76 9.44 0.13
N SER A 179 13.74 8.62 -0.23
CA SER A 179 13.95 8.12 -1.60
C SER A 179 12.81 7.22 -2.08
N LEU A 180 12.28 6.37 -1.20
CA LEU A 180 11.26 5.37 -1.52
C LEU A 180 9.87 5.99 -1.71
N TYR A 181 9.48 6.89 -0.80
CA TYR A 181 8.09 7.30 -0.64
C TYR A 181 7.85 8.77 -0.96
N THR A 182 8.89 9.60 -1.09
CA THR A 182 8.71 11.00 -1.50
C THR A 182 8.68 11.08 -3.02
N PRO A 183 7.62 11.63 -3.65
CA PRO A 183 7.58 11.82 -5.08
C PRO A 183 8.82 12.59 -5.57
N LYS A 184 9.42 12.18 -6.70
CA LYS A 184 10.62 12.83 -7.28
C LYS A 184 10.48 14.35 -7.45
N ALA A 185 9.25 14.85 -7.65
CA ALA A 185 8.95 16.29 -7.77
C ALA A 185 9.10 17.08 -6.45
N GLN A 186 9.20 16.41 -5.30
CA GLN A 186 9.33 17.02 -3.96
C GLN A 186 10.69 16.77 -3.31
N GLN A 187 11.58 16.02 -3.97
CA GLN A 187 12.94 15.81 -3.52
C GLN A 187 13.73 17.11 -3.73
N LYS A 188 14.08 17.81 -2.65
CA LYS A 188 14.97 18.99 -2.75
C LYS A 188 16.34 18.51 -3.25
N PRO A 189 16.99 19.23 -4.19
CA PRO A 189 18.36 18.92 -4.56
C PRO A 189 19.23 19.04 -3.31
N GLN A 190 19.94 17.96 -2.98
CA GLN A 190 21.04 18.02 -2.03
C GLN A 190 22.18 18.78 -2.73
N ASN A 191 22.40 20.03 -2.31
CA ASN A 191 23.62 20.78 -2.61
C ASN A 191 24.68 20.47 -1.57
#